data_AF-A0AAE8L3U0-F1
#
_entry.id   AF-A0AAE8L3U0-F1
#
_cell.length_a   1.000
_cell.length_b   1.000
_cell.length_c   1.000
_cell.angle_alpha   90.00
_cell.angle_beta   90.00
_cell.angle_gamma   90.00
#
_symmetry.space_group_name_H-M   'P 1'
#
loop_
_entity.id
_entity.type
_entity.pdbx_description
1 polymer ?
#
loop_
_entity_poly.entity_id
_entity_poly.type
_entity_poly.pdbx_seq_one_letter_code
_entity_poly.pdbx_strand_id
1 'polypeptide(L)'
;MKKLLKLVGLLLLTIFLGACQAQNAATPSNQTAATSSSVSESSSSSTTSASNQTTPSSSYSSSDISNAAPSTVLDGTYVLERFDEVKTLTIKDGTGQLETKEYDGEIDIDPVKVNADKQIILIGDDMKTYQLDGNQLTLTEGDGDQDIYTKQ
;
A
#
# COMPACT_ATOMS: atom_id res chain seq x y z
N MET A 1 -14.48 36.99 24.87
CA MET A 1 -13.77 38.31 24.88
C MET A 1 -12.58 38.25 23.92
N LYS A 2 -12.03 39.40 23.53
CA LYS A 2 -11.01 39.52 22.46
C LYS A 2 -9.63 38.99 22.91
N LYS A 3 -8.95 38.22 22.06
CA LYS A 3 -7.51 38.34 21.80
C LYS A 3 -7.23 37.98 20.34
N LEU A 4 -6.99 38.99 19.51
CA LEU A 4 -6.23 38.80 18.26
C LEU A 4 -4.75 38.87 18.63
N LEU A 5 -3.91 38.06 17.97
CA LEU A 5 -2.51 38.39 17.80
C LEU A 5 -2.10 38.01 16.37
N LYS A 6 -1.79 39.01 15.55
CA LYS A 6 -1.06 38.81 14.29
C LYS A 6 0.38 39.21 14.53
N LEU A 7 1.32 38.44 14.00
CA LEU A 7 2.66 38.94 13.72
C LEU A 7 3.09 38.44 12.34
N VAL A 8 3.69 39.32 11.55
CA VAL A 8 4.15 39.05 10.19
C VAL A 8 5.61 38.61 10.26
N GLY A 9 5.93 37.44 9.72
CA GLY A 9 7.29 36.94 9.54
C GLY A 9 7.64 36.83 8.05
N LEU A 10 8.00 37.97 7.43
CA LEU A 10 8.54 37.97 6.07
C LEU A 10 10.07 37.83 6.13
N LEU A 11 10.61 36.74 5.62
CA LEU A 11 12.01 36.67 5.21
C LEU A 11 12.14 35.86 3.92
N LEU A 12 12.59 36.51 2.85
CA LEU A 12 12.95 35.87 1.60
C LEU A 12 14.46 35.65 1.57
N LEU A 13 14.89 34.42 1.30
CA LEU A 13 16.17 34.19 0.65
C LEU A 13 16.07 32.94 -0.23
N THR A 14 16.49 33.08 -1.48
CA THR A 14 16.38 32.05 -2.52
C THR A 14 17.77 31.66 -3.04
N ILE A 15 17.78 30.63 -3.91
CA ILE A 15 18.92 30.16 -4.72
C ILE A 15 19.93 29.29 -3.96
N PHE A 16 19.93 28.00 -4.33
CA PHE A 16 21.16 27.33 -4.74
C PHE A 16 20.91 26.59 -6.05
N LEU A 17 21.76 26.79 -7.06
CA LEU A 17 21.69 26.09 -8.34
C LEU A 17 22.59 24.85 -8.30
N GLY A 18 22.00 23.66 -8.31
CA GLY A 18 22.71 22.39 -8.53
C GLY A 18 22.82 22.12 -10.03
N ALA A 19 24.04 22.02 -10.56
CA ALA A 19 24.25 21.81 -11.99
C ALA A 19 24.26 20.32 -12.36
N CYS A 20 23.28 19.87 -13.13
CA CYS A 20 23.36 18.59 -13.83
C CYS A 20 24.30 18.70 -15.04
N GLN A 21 25.45 18.02 -15.01
CA GLN A 21 26.15 17.59 -16.23
C GLN A 21 26.91 16.28 -15.99
N ALA A 22 26.54 15.24 -16.74
CA ALA A 22 27.37 14.08 -17.05
C ALA A 22 26.98 13.60 -18.45
N GLN A 23 27.94 13.42 -19.35
CA GLN A 23 27.71 13.42 -20.79
C GLN A 23 28.34 12.20 -21.47
N ASN A 24 27.51 11.39 -22.13
CA ASN A 24 27.84 10.46 -23.22
C ASN A 24 26.52 9.86 -23.77
N ALA A 25 26.37 9.43 -25.02
CA ALA A 25 26.97 9.81 -26.30
C ALA A 25 26.23 9.03 -27.43
N ALA A 26 26.32 9.52 -28.67
CA ALA A 26 25.97 8.86 -29.95
C ALA A 26 24.61 9.19 -30.63
N THR A 27 24.75 9.40 -31.93
CA THR A 27 23.78 9.49 -33.06
C THR A 27 24.62 9.09 -34.30
N PRO A 28 24.06 8.74 -35.48
CA PRO A 28 22.67 8.57 -35.92
C PRO A 28 22.40 7.06 -36.23
N SER A 29 21.50 6.54 -37.10
CA SER A 29 20.69 7.08 -38.22
C SER A 29 19.51 6.16 -38.61
N ASN A 30 18.55 6.68 -39.38
CA ASN A 30 17.39 5.95 -39.94
C ASN A 30 17.76 4.78 -40.89
N GLN A 31 17.04 3.65 -40.82
CA GLN A 31 16.26 3.12 -41.96
C GLN A 31 15.33 1.92 -41.64
N THR A 32 14.05 2.08 -42.00
CA THR A 32 13.22 1.20 -42.86
C THR A 32 13.24 -0.35 -42.74
N ALA A 33 12.05 -0.89 -42.39
CA ALA A 33 11.39 -2.12 -42.90
C ALA A 33 11.79 -3.56 -42.45
N ALA A 34 10.85 -4.16 -41.70
CA ALA A 34 10.08 -5.38 -42.05
C ALA A 34 10.68 -6.80 -41.97
N THR A 35 9.74 -7.74 -41.72
CA THR A 35 9.75 -9.20 -41.94
C THR A 35 9.95 -10.08 -40.69
N SER A 36 9.33 -11.26 -40.72
CA SER A 36 8.97 -12.10 -39.56
C SER A 36 9.84 -13.37 -39.43
N SER A 37 9.57 -14.17 -38.39
CA SER A 37 10.00 -15.57 -38.17
C SER A 37 11.49 -15.79 -37.78
N SER A 38 11.90 -16.82 -37.04
CA SER A 38 11.21 -17.78 -36.13
C SER A 38 12.27 -18.61 -35.36
N VAL A 39 11.81 -19.55 -34.49
CA VAL A 39 12.53 -20.60 -33.74
C VAL A 39 13.56 -20.13 -32.68
N SER A 40 13.54 -20.53 -31.40
CA SER A 40 13.35 -21.80 -30.66
C SER A 40 14.67 -22.48 -30.22
N GLU A 41 14.65 -22.91 -28.96
CA GLU A 41 15.58 -23.79 -28.21
C GLU A 41 16.99 -23.26 -27.86
N SER A 42 17.34 -23.03 -26.58
CA SER A 42 17.42 -23.92 -25.39
C SER A 42 18.68 -24.82 -25.43
N SER A 43 19.58 -24.90 -24.43
CA SER A 43 19.56 -24.52 -22.99
C SER A 43 20.93 -23.89 -22.57
N SER A 44 21.51 -23.87 -21.34
CA SER A 44 21.24 -24.48 -20.02
C SER A 44 22.04 -23.85 -18.85
N SER A 45 21.49 -23.93 -17.63
CA SER A 45 22.17 -24.15 -16.32
C SER A 45 23.26 -23.20 -15.78
N SER A 46 22.89 -22.35 -14.81
CA SER A 46 23.54 -22.31 -13.48
C SER A 46 22.57 -21.75 -12.43
N THR A 47 22.71 -22.13 -11.16
CA THR A 47 21.68 -21.93 -10.12
C THR A 47 22.02 -20.84 -9.10
N THR A 48 21.08 -19.92 -8.87
CA THR A 48 20.97 -19.16 -7.61
C THR A 48 19.52 -19.15 -7.16
N SER A 49 19.27 -19.38 -5.86
CA SER A 49 17.93 -19.52 -5.33
C SER A 49 17.18 -18.20 -5.32
N ALA A 50 16.28 -18.00 -6.30
CA ALA A 50 15.21 -17.04 -6.15
C ALA A 50 14.23 -17.55 -5.10
N SER A 51 14.05 -16.81 -4.01
CA SER A 51 12.86 -16.97 -3.19
C SER A 51 11.69 -16.49 -4.03
N ASN A 52 10.81 -17.41 -4.45
CA ASN A 52 9.56 -17.07 -5.14
C ASN A 52 8.63 -16.35 -4.17
N GLN A 53 8.84 -15.05 -3.97
CA GLN A 53 7.80 -14.12 -3.57
C GLN A 53 6.86 -13.95 -4.77
N THR A 54 6.08 -15.00 -5.03
CA THR A 54 4.94 -14.94 -5.94
C THR A 54 3.91 -14.05 -5.24
N THR A 55 3.99 -12.74 -5.48
CA THR A 55 2.87 -11.83 -5.20
C THR A 55 1.64 -12.39 -5.92
N PRO A 56 0.58 -12.76 -5.19
CA PRO A 56 -0.63 -13.24 -5.84
C PRO A 56 -1.30 -12.03 -6.52
N SER A 57 -1.03 -11.81 -7.80
CA SER A 57 -1.92 -11.01 -8.67
C SER A 57 -3.22 -11.79 -8.95
N SER A 58 -3.82 -12.37 -7.90
CA SER A 58 -5.18 -12.84 -7.88
C SER A 58 -6.08 -11.62 -7.94
N SER A 59 -6.88 -11.53 -9.00
CA SER A 59 -7.97 -10.57 -9.10
C SER A 59 -9.06 -10.94 -8.09
N TYR A 60 -8.90 -10.48 -6.85
CA TYR A 60 -9.95 -10.57 -5.83
C TYR A 60 -11.20 -9.83 -6.32
N SER A 61 -12.38 -10.30 -5.93
CA SER A 61 -13.66 -9.65 -6.23
C SER A 61 -14.41 -9.38 -4.94
N SER A 62 -15.18 -8.29 -4.85
CA SER A 62 -16.00 -7.99 -3.67
C SER A 62 -17.03 -9.10 -3.35
N SER A 63 -17.34 -9.96 -4.32
CA SER A 63 -18.12 -11.21 -4.16
C SER A 63 -17.42 -12.29 -3.30
N ASP A 64 -16.10 -12.19 -3.11
CA ASP A 64 -15.35 -13.04 -2.19
C ASP A 64 -15.64 -12.72 -0.73
N ILE A 65 -16.09 -11.49 -0.43
CA ILE A 65 -16.37 -10.99 0.92
C ILE A 65 -17.85 -11.18 1.29
N SER A 66 -18.78 -11.20 0.32
CA SER A 66 -20.23 -11.18 0.59
C SER A 66 -20.77 -12.37 1.38
N ASN A 67 -20.01 -13.47 1.46
CA ASN A 67 -20.39 -14.73 2.10
C ASN A 67 -19.32 -15.27 3.06
N ALA A 68 -18.42 -14.41 3.54
CA ALA A 68 -17.44 -14.76 4.56
C ALA A 68 -18.14 -15.26 5.85
N ALA A 69 -17.62 -16.33 6.45
CA ALA A 69 -18.06 -16.78 7.76
C ALA A 69 -17.50 -15.86 8.87
N PRO A 70 -18.23 -15.63 9.98
CA PRO A 70 -17.69 -14.94 11.15
C PRO A 70 -16.41 -15.62 11.65
N SER A 71 -15.38 -14.82 11.94
CA SER A 71 -14.07 -15.33 12.34
C SER A 71 -13.39 -14.40 13.34
N THR A 72 -12.91 -14.97 14.45
CA THR A 72 -12.27 -14.21 15.54
C THR A 72 -10.75 -14.11 15.39
N VAL A 73 -10.18 -14.56 14.26
CA VAL A 73 -8.72 -14.60 14.04
C VAL A 73 -8.05 -13.21 14.07
N LEU A 74 -8.81 -12.16 13.74
CA LEU A 74 -8.37 -10.76 13.82
C LEU A 74 -9.07 -9.97 14.95
N ASP A 75 -9.72 -10.61 15.93
CA ASP A 75 -10.46 -9.89 16.99
C ASP A 75 -9.52 -8.98 17.82
N GLY A 76 -9.78 -7.67 17.84
CA GLY A 76 -9.02 -6.69 18.62
C GLY A 76 -9.06 -5.27 18.04
N THR A 77 -8.32 -4.38 18.68
CA THR A 77 -8.04 -3.03 18.18
C THR A 77 -6.57 -2.92 17.83
N TYR A 78 -6.27 -2.41 16.65
CA TYR A 78 -4.94 -2.27 16.07
C TYR A 78 -4.74 -0.82 15.63
N VAL A 79 -3.58 -0.23 15.92
CA VAL A 79 -3.30 1.19 15.66
C VAL A 79 -2.07 1.34 14.77
N LEU A 80 -2.15 2.28 13.83
CA LEU A 80 -1.05 2.75 13.00
C LEU A 80 -0.95 4.27 13.14
N GLU A 81 0.18 4.74 13.67
CA GLU A 81 0.49 6.17 13.82
C GLU A 81 1.41 6.62 12.67
N ARG A 82 1.03 7.69 11.97
CA ARG A 82 1.87 8.41 11.00
C ARG A 82 2.13 9.84 11.49
N PHE A 83 2.81 10.65 10.68
CA PHE A 83 3.13 12.04 11.03
C PHE A 83 1.91 12.96 10.99
N ASP A 84 0.99 12.66 10.08
CA ASP A 84 -0.16 13.43 9.64
C ASP A 84 -1.51 12.76 9.99
N GLU A 85 -1.52 11.47 10.33
CA GLU A 85 -2.75 10.75 10.69
C GLU A 85 -2.53 9.67 11.76
N VAL A 86 -3.61 9.27 12.42
CA VAL A 86 -3.68 8.06 13.25
C VAL A 86 -4.84 7.21 12.78
N LYS A 87 -4.55 5.96 12.40
CA LYS A 87 -5.56 4.97 11.99
C LYS A 87 -5.80 3.94 13.10
N THR A 88 -7.07 3.74 13.46
CA THR A 88 -7.51 2.78 14.48
C THR A 88 -8.47 1.76 13.86
N LEU A 89 -7.97 0.54 13.63
CA LEU A 89 -8.70 -0.59 13.08
C LEU A 89 -9.25 -1.45 14.22
N THR A 90 -10.58 -1.50 14.38
CA THR A 90 -11.24 -2.35 15.39
C THR A 90 -12.07 -3.43 14.73
N ILE A 91 -11.74 -4.70 14.99
CA ILE A 91 -12.36 -5.88 14.40
C ILE A 91 -12.94 -6.78 15.50
N LYS A 92 -14.13 -7.33 15.27
CA LYS A 92 -14.79 -8.34 16.09
C LYS A 92 -15.68 -9.25 15.25
N ASP A 93 -15.60 -10.57 15.49
CA ASP A 93 -16.43 -11.60 14.85
C ASP A 93 -16.37 -11.55 13.29
N GLY A 94 -15.25 -11.08 12.73
CA GLY A 94 -15.02 -10.95 11.28
C GLY A 94 -15.55 -9.64 10.64
N THR A 95 -16.06 -8.71 11.45
CA THR A 95 -16.55 -7.39 11.04
C THR A 95 -15.87 -6.28 11.83
N GLY A 96 -15.91 -5.02 11.37
CA GLY A 96 -15.30 -3.94 12.13
C GLY A 96 -15.44 -2.56 11.53
N GLN A 97 -14.64 -1.62 12.04
CA GLN A 97 -14.48 -0.27 11.51
C GLN A 97 -12.99 0.09 11.42
N LEU A 98 -12.61 0.90 10.44
CA LEU A 98 -11.37 1.66 10.43
C LEU A 98 -11.72 3.12 10.72
N GLU A 99 -11.25 3.68 11.83
CA GLU A 99 -11.29 5.12 12.09
C GLU A 99 -9.97 5.72 11.60
N THR A 100 -10.03 6.63 10.63
CA THR A 100 -8.88 7.47 10.22
C THR A 100 -9.07 8.84 10.83
N LYS A 101 -8.06 9.33 11.54
CA LYS A 101 -8.05 10.67 12.10
C LYS A 101 -6.90 11.50 11.55
N GLU A 102 -7.24 12.59 10.88
CA GLU A 102 -6.32 13.51 10.23
C GLU A 102 -5.70 14.53 11.21
N TYR A 103 -4.61 15.18 10.77
CA TYR A 103 -3.83 16.15 11.57
C TYR A 103 -4.64 17.36 12.06
N ASP A 104 -5.61 17.83 11.28
CA ASP A 104 -6.51 18.92 11.67
C ASP A 104 -7.62 18.48 12.65
N GLY A 105 -7.82 17.16 12.78
CA GLY A 105 -8.76 16.53 13.69
C GLY A 105 -10.08 16.08 13.06
N GLU A 106 -10.24 16.17 11.74
CA GLU A 106 -11.32 15.50 11.02
C GLU A 106 -11.19 13.97 11.15
N ILE A 107 -12.32 13.25 11.03
CA ILE A 107 -12.42 11.80 11.26
C ILE A 107 -13.27 11.14 10.18
N ASP A 108 -12.65 10.24 9.41
CA ASP A 108 -13.32 9.33 8.47
C ASP A 108 -13.47 7.94 9.08
N ILE A 109 -14.57 7.24 8.75
CA ILE A 109 -14.90 5.93 9.32
C ILE A 109 -15.37 4.96 8.23
N ASP A 110 -14.52 3.99 7.91
CA ASP A 110 -14.81 2.95 6.92
C ASP A 110 -15.33 1.65 7.55
N PRO A 111 -16.30 0.96 6.91
CA PRO A 111 -16.76 -0.36 7.34
C PRO A 111 -15.75 -1.44 6.96
N VAL A 112 -15.55 -2.42 7.85
CA VAL A 112 -14.56 -3.50 7.67
C VAL A 112 -15.23 -4.87 7.66
N LYS A 113 -14.78 -5.76 6.76
CA LYS A 113 -15.15 -7.18 6.72
C LYS A 113 -13.93 -8.05 6.42
N VAL A 114 -13.80 -9.17 7.12
CA VAL A 114 -12.70 -10.13 6.97
C VAL A 114 -13.23 -11.40 6.30
N ASN A 115 -12.56 -11.89 5.25
CA ASN A 115 -12.67 -13.28 4.84
C ASN A 115 -11.39 -14.03 5.21
N ALA A 116 -11.46 -14.80 6.29
CA ALA A 116 -10.32 -15.55 6.81
C ALA A 116 -9.91 -16.73 5.91
N ASP A 117 -10.85 -17.39 5.23
CA ASP A 117 -10.58 -18.50 4.31
C ASP A 117 -9.75 -18.07 3.09
N LYS A 118 -9.83 -16.78 2.73
CA LYS A 118 -9.10 -16.16 1.61
C LYS A 118 -8.01 -15.18 2.06
N GLN A 119 -7.81 -15.01 3.36
CA GLN A 119 -6.81 -14.12 3.96
C GLN A 119 -6.88 -12.66 3.44
N ILE A 120 -8.11 -12.17 3.24
CA ILE A 120 -8.41 -10.81 2.75
C ILE A 120 -9.26 -10.02 3.73
N ILE A 121 -9.06 -8.71 3.71
CA ILE A 121 -9.87 -7.71 4.40
C ILE A 121 -10.44 -6.73 3.38
N LEU A 122 -11.71 -6.37 3.53
CA LEU A 122 -12.37 -5.29 2.82
C LEU A 122 -12.50 -4.11 3.79
N ILE A 123 -12.04 -2.93 3.39
CA ILE A 123 -12.15 -1.67 4.14
C ILE A 123 -12.81 -0.66 3.19
N GLY A 124 -14.02 -0.22 3.48
CA GLY A 124 -14.81 0.53 2.49
C GLY A 124 -15.10 -0.38 1.27
N ASP A 125 -14.56 -0.02 0.11
CA ASP A 125 -14.48 -0.86 -1.10
C ASP A 125 -13.07 -1.40 -1.41
N ASP A 126 -12.03 -0.98 -0.68
CA ASP A 126 -10.64 -1.45 -0.82
C ASP A 126 -10.47 -2.90 -0.35
N MET A 127 -9.96 -3.77 -1.23
CA MET A 127 -9.57 -5.14 -0.90
C MET A 127 -8.06 -5.24 -0.68
N LYS A 128 -7.66 -5.54 0.56
CA LYS A 128 -6.26 -5.72 0.96
C LYS A 128 -6.05 -7.16 1.44
N THR A 129 -4.86 -7.74 1.25
CA THR A 129 -4.50 -9.02 1.90
C THR A 129 -3.97 -8.73 3.30
N TYR A 130 -4.04 -9.69 4.23
CA TYR A 130 -3.56 -9.47 5.61
C TYR A 130 -2.57 -10.54 6.10
N GLN A 131 -1.73 -10.18 7.05
CA GLN A 131 -0.77 -11.08 7.71
C GLN A 131 -0.69 -10.71 9.20
N LEU A 132 -0.83 -11.69 10.10
CA LEU A 132 -0.85 -11.44 11.55
C LEU A 132 0.33 -12.18 12.21
N ASP A 133 1.34 -11.42 12.66
CA ASP A 133 2.50 -11.94 13.37
C ASP A 133 2.54 -11.38 14.80
N GLY A 134 2.10 -12.20 15.76
CA GLY A 134 1.95 -11.83 17.16
C GLY A 134 0.97 -10.67 17.35
N ASN A 135 1.50 -9.48 17.66
CA ASN A 135 0.73 -8.25 17.82
C ASN A 135 0.71 -7.37 16.55
N GLN A 136 1.44 -7.71 15.49
CA GLN A 136 1.48 -6.91 14.26
C GLN A 136 0.50 -7.45 13.22
N LEU A 137 -0.37 -6.58 12.71
CA LEU A 137 -1.26 -6.84 11.59
C LEU A 137 -0.78 -6.02 10.38
N THR A 138 -0.12 -6.70 9.45
CA THR A 138 0.24 -6.13 8.15
C THR A 138 -0.95 -6.23 7.21
N LEU A 139 -1.32 -5.12 6.56
CA LEU A 139 -2.26 -5.10 5.44
C LEU A 139 -1.50 -4.74 4.17
N THR A 140 -1.63 -5.54 3.11
CA THR A 140 -0.91 -5.35 1.83
C THR A 140 -1.89 -5.02 0.71
N GLU A 141 -1.60 -3.91 0.01
CA GLU A 141 -2.31 -3.36 -1.14
C GLU A 141 -2.17 -4.24 -2.41
N GLY A 142 -2.87 -3.90 -3.49
CA GLY A 142 -2.84 -4.63 -4.76
C GLY A 142 -1.52 -4.51 -5.56
N ASP A 143 -0.71 -3.49 -5.27
CA ASP A 143 0.62 -3.25 -5.86
C ASP A 143 1.79 -3.72 -4.98
N GLY A 144 1.55 -3.89 -3.67
CA GLY A 144 2.50 -4.40 -2.69
C GLY A 144 2.84 -3.45 -1.53
N ASP A 145 2.32 -2.21 -1.55
CA ASP A 145 2.46 -1.27 -0.43
C ASP A 145 1.76 -1.81 0.84
N GLN A 146 2.25 -1.40 2.01
CA GLN A 146 1.96 -2.06 3.28
C GLN A 146 1.73 -1.09 4.45
N ASP A 147 0.55 -1.18 5.04
CA ASP A 147 0.28 -0.66 6.40
C ASP A 147 0.65 -1.73 7.43
N ILE A 148 1.23 -1.33 8.57
CA ILE A 148 1.57 -2.23 9.68
C ILE A 148 0.97 -1.69 10.98
N TYR A 149 -0.16 -2.27 11.39
CA TYR A 149 -0.87 -1.89 12.62
C TYR A 149 -0.38 -2.71 13.82
N THR A 150 -0.26 -2.07 14.98
CA THR A 150 0.09 -2.72 16.26
C THR A 150 -1.15 -2.93 17.14
N LYS A 151 -1.37 -4.15 17.61
CA LYS A 151 -2.45 -4.53 18.52
C LYS A 151 -2.25 -3.97 19.93
N GLN A 152 -3.31 -3.35 20.45
CA GLN A 152 -3.39 -2.76 21.80
C GLN A 152 -4.02 -3.73 22.82
#